data_AF-A0A924NB58-F1
#
_entry.id   AF-A0A924NB58-F1
#
_cell.length_a   1.000
_cell.length_b   1.000
_cell.length_c   1.000
_cell.angle_alpha   90.00
_cell.angle_beta   90.00
_cell.angle_gamma   90.00
#
_symmetry.space_group_name_H-M   'P 1'
#
loop_
_entity.id
_entity.type
_entity.pdbx_description
1 polymer ?
#
loop_
_entity_poly.entity_id
_entity_poly.type
_entity_poly.pdbx_seq_one_letter_code
_entity_poly.pdbx_strand_id
1 'polypeptide(L)'
;MDRRSLAVSLLFAAAVACSKGDADKPSTSGTTRDSAAGSVAIEPVATGTTSEGTPLVAPSAAANLQGRIPVLEYHVIGGEKNTLYTRTAASYRADLEEAYKRGFRPITIAQMLDKDFRDVPAGMSPVVVVFDDASDSQFRYLEQNGKLVIDPTSAVGIWEEFGKSHAGWKNRAVFCMLNGGAAGHNFFGDGPKYGGQKKEWRFQKVKWLADQGFELCDHTLWHAMLNKYPDAVVQEQIARNQMGIDSAVPGYKIRTLALPYGLWPKNRPLAWQGSWTDPKTKVVHSYKFEAVLEVAGGPALSPYDAKFNPKSINRIEAIGDDIRRQLTRLDSTKTRFVAK
;
A
#
# COMPACT_ATOMS: atom_id res chain seq x y z
N MET A 1 8.11 28.44 53.13
CA MET A 1 9.10 27.67 52.36
C MET A 1 8.44 27.24 51.05
N ASP A 2 8.88 27.88 49.98
CA ASP A 2 8.50 27.64 48.60
C ASP A 2 8.68 26.17 48.17
N ARG A 3 7.82 25.71 47.25
CA ARG A 3 8.27 24.92 46.09
C ARG A 3 7.30 25.08 44.93
N ARG A 4 7.82 25.80 43.92
CA ARG A 4 7.19 26.20 42.67
C ARG A 4 6.94 24.99 41.76
N SER A 5 5.77 24.98 41.12
CA SER A 5 5.47 24.17 39.95
C SER A 5 6.11 24.84 38.72
N LEU A 6 6.98 24.12 38.00
CA LEU A 6 7.44 24.55 36.68
C LEU A 6 6.51 23.95 35.62
N ALA A 7 5.64 24.79 35.06
CA ALA A 7 5.01 24.56 33.78
C ALA A 7 5.91 25.16 32.69
N VAL A 8 6.38 24.33 31.75
CA VAL A 8 7.12 24.79 30.58
C VAL A 8 6.12 24.93 29.43
N SER A 9 5.69 26.17 29.18
CA SER A 9 4.93 26.56 28.00
C SER A 9 5.91 27.01 26.91
N LEU A 10 6.01 26.26 25.82
CA LEU A 10 6.72 26.69 24.61
C LEU A 10 5.79 27.59 23.78
N LEU A 11 6.09 28.89 23.74
CA LEU A 11 5.55 29.83 22.76
C LEU A 11 6.25 29.60 21.41
N PHE A 12 5.47 29.36 20.36
CA PHE A 12 5.91 29.56 18.97
C PHE A 12 5.50 30.97 18.53
N ALA A 13 6.50 31.81 18.25
CA ALA A 13 6.31 33.13 17.65
C ALA A 13 6.02 32.97 16.14
N ALA A 14 4.87 33.47 15.70
CA ALA A 14 4.55 33.64 14.29
C ALA A 14 5.10 34.98 13.80
N ALA A 15 6.03 34.95 12.84
CA ALA A 15 6.46 36.14 12.12
C ALA A 15 5.51 36.42 10.96
N VAL A 16 4.80 37.54 11.07
CA VAL A 16 3.99 38.17 10.02
C VAL A 16 4.94 38.93 9.09
N ALA A 17 4.85 38.71 7.78
CA ALA A 17 5.46 39.56 6.78
C ALA A 17 4.35 40.20 5.92
N CYS A 18 4.31 41.53 5.99
CA CYS A 18 3.36 42.40 5.29
C CYS A 18 3.65 42.50 3.78
N SER A 19 2.56 42.65 3.02
CA SER A 19 2.51 43.02 1.61
C SER A 19 2.40 44.55 1.43
N LYS A 20 3.00 45.11 0.38
CA LYS A 20 2.68 46.36 -0.37
C LYS A 20 3.48 46.30 -1.69
N GLY A 21 2.87 46.33 -2.88
CA GLY A 21 2.49 47.51 -3.70
C GLY A 21 3.71 47.98 -4.52
N ASP A 22 3.74 48.18 -5.84
CA ASP A 22 2.77 48.67 -6.83
C ASP A 22 3.18 48.22 -8.27
N ALA A 23 2.21 47.98 -9.16
CA ALA A 23 1.92 48.67 -10.43
C ALA A 23 3.08 48.79 -11.46
N ASP A 24 2.91 48.27 -12.69
CA ASP A 24 2.20 48.95 -13.78
C ASP A 24 2.03 48.06 -15.03
N LYS A 25 0.99 48.38 -15.81
CA LYS A 25 0.57 47.79 -17.11
C LYS A 25 1.29 48.53 -18.28
N PRO A 26 1.00 48.35 -19.60
CA PRO A 26 -0.09 47.62 -20.28
C PRO A 26 0.28 46.82 -21.58
N SER A 27 -0.78 46.25 -22.18
CA SER A 27 -1.13 46.30 -23.62
C SER A 27 -0.64 45.13 -24.52
N THR A 28 -1.41 44.54 -25.44
CA THR A 28 -2.78 44.76 -25.96
C THR A 28 -3.24 43.56 -26.82
N SER A 29 -4.57 43.42 -26.96
CA SER A 29 -5.37 42.91 -28.11
C SER A 29 -5.02 41.56 -28.75
N GLY A 30 -5.92 40.58 -28.83
CA GLY A 30 -7.17 40.60 -29.61
C GLY A 30 -6.92 39.82 -30.91
N THR A 31 -7.68 38.80 -31.31
CA THR A 31 -9.02 38.93 -31.90
C THR A 31 -9.62 37.53 -32.12
N THR A 32 -10.94 37.47 -32.02
CA THR A 32 -11.89 36.38 -32.27
C THR A 32 -12.24 36.16 -33.76
N ARG A 33 -13.00 35.07 -34.03
CA ARG A 33 -13.90 34.78 -35.21
C ARG A 33 -13.23 34.05 -36.38
N ASP A 34 -13.88 33.15 -37.13
CA ASP A 34 -15.23 32.57 -37.12
C ASP A 34 -15.22 31.29 -38.00
N SER A 35 -16.28 30.50 -37.87
CA SER A 35 -16.68 29.29 -38.59
C SER A 35 -16.61 29.34 -40.13
N ALA A 36 -16.41 28.17 -40.74
CA ALA A 36 -17.06 27.81 -42.01
C ALA A 36 -17.21 26.28 -42.15
N ALA A 37 -18.42 25.88 -42.54
CA ALA A 37 -18.87 24.52 -42.76
C ALA A 37 -18.34 23.93 -44.08
N GLY A 38 -18.22 22.61 -44.11
CA GLY A 38 -18.03 21.81 -45.33
C GLY A 38 -18.58 20.40 -45.14
N SER A 39 -19.78 20.17 -45.67
CA SER A 39 -20.43 18.86 -45.75
C SER A 39 -19.85 18.02 -46.88
N VAL A 40 -19.56 16.73 -46.66
CA VAL A 40 -19.67 15.71 -47.73
C VAL A 40 -20.03 14.33 -47.15
N ALA A 41 -21.14 13.80 -47.67
CA ALA A 41 -21.58 12.42 -47.91
C ALA A 41 -21.50 11.33 -46.81
N ILE A 42 -22.67 10.72 -46.57
CA ILE A 42 -22.90 9.44 -45.89
C ILE A 42 -23.17 8.39 -46.98
N GLU A 43 -22.50 7.23 -46.90
CA GLU A 43 -22.98 5.97 -47.49
C GLU A 43 -22.77 4.79 -46.50
N PRO A 44 -23.54 3.69 -46.62
CA PRO A 44 -23.94 2.90 -45.45
C PRO A 44 -23.24 1.53 -45.28
N VAL A 45 -23.28 1.08 -44.01
CA VAL A 45 -23.36 -0.31 -43.48
C VAL A 45 -22.21 -1.30 -43.73
N ALA A 46 -21.62 -1.76 -42.62
CA ALA A 46 -21.47 -3.19 -42.34
C ALA A 46 -21.46 -3.41 -40.81
N THR A 47 -22.49 -4.07 -40.29
CA THR A 47 -22.54 -4.65 -38.96
C THR A 47 -21.48 -5.76 -38.84
N GLY A 48 -20.34 -5.40 -38.28
CA GLY A 48 -19.26 -6.32 -37.92
C GLY A 48 -19.42 -6.83 -36.50
N THR A 49 -19.57 -8.13 -36.38
CA THR A 49 -19.68 -8.96 -35.19
C THR A 49 -18.71 -8.54 -34.08
N THR A 50 -19.22 -8.50 -32.84
CA THR A 50 -18.42 -8.41 -31.61
C THR A 50 -17.37 -9.51 -31.59
N SER A 51 -16.11 -9.16 -31.91
CA SER A 51 -14.96 -10.00 -31.55
C SER A 51 -14.80 -9.89 -30.04
N GLU A 52 -15.14 -10.96 -29.34
CA GLU A 52 -14.64 -11.20 -27.99
C GLU A 52 -13.12 -10.97 -27.99
N GLY A 53 -12.67 -10.16 -27.04
CA GLY A 53 -11.27 -9.82 -26.91
C GLY A 53 -10.46 -11.07 -26.61
N THR A 54 -9.65 -11.50 -27.58
CA THR A 54 -8.55 -12.42 -27.32
C THR A 54 -7.72 -11.83 -26.18
N PRO A 55 -7.46 -12.57 -25.08
CA PRO A 55 -6.55 -12.09 -24.06
C PRO A 55 -5.22 -11.74 -24.73
N LEU A 56 -4.67 -10.57 -24.42
CA LEU A 56 -3.27 -10.26 -24.72
C LEU A 56 -2.41 -11.33 -24.05
N VAL A 57 -2.07 -12.38 -24.79
CA VAL A 57 -1.08 -13.37 -24.38
C VAL A 57 0.25 -12.63 -24.47
N ALA A 58 0.72 -12.14 -23.33
CA ALA A 58 2.10 -11.67 -23.20
C ALA A 58 3.02 -12.79 -23.71
N PRO A 59 4.07 -12.48 -24.50
CA PRO A 59 4.98 -13.51 -25.00
C PRO A 59 5.51 -14.34 -23.82
N SER A 60 5.26 -15.65 -23.86
CA SER A 60 5.66 -16.59 -22.81
C SER A 60 7.18 -16.51 -22.63
N ALA A 61 7.62 -15.81 -21.59
CA ALA A 61 9.02 -15.80 -21.20
C ALA A 61 9.41 -17.20 -20.70
N ALA A 62 10.65 -17.62 -20.96
CA ALA A 62 11.16 -18.85 -20.36
C ALA A 62 11.09 -18.75 -18.83
N ALA A 63 10.65 -19.83 -18.19
CA ALA A 63 10.55 -19.89 -16.73
C ALA A 63 11.88 -19.55 -16.05
N ASN A 64 11.81 -18.79 -14.96
CA ASN A 64 12.95 -18.36 -14.17
C ASN A 64 12.54 -18.35 -12.69
N LEU A 65 12.54 -19.53 -12.07
CA LEU A 65 12.15 -19.66 -10.66
C LEU A 65 13.19 -19.05 -9.70
N GLN A 66 14.39 -18.68 -10.17
CA GLN A 66 15.44 -18.02 -9.38
C GLN A 66 15.42 -16.49 -9.51
N GLY A 67 14.52 -15.96 -10.35
CA GLY A 67 14.44 -14.54 -10.61
C GLY A 67 13.89 -13.73 -9.43
N ARG A 68 14.10 -12.42 -9.47
CA ARG A 68 13.66 -11.49 -8.42
C ARG A 68 12.16 -11.22 -8.48
N ILE A 69 11.56 -11.00 -7.32
CA ILE A 69 10.14 -10.65 -7.17
C ILE A 69 10.04 -9.20 -6.68
N PRO A 70 9.41 -8.28 -7.43
CA PRO A 70 9.15 -6.93 -6.93
C PRO A 70 8.14 -6.97 -5.77
N VAL A 71 8.50 -6.33 -4.66
CA VAL A 71 7.61 -6.06 -3.52
C VAL A 71 7.43 -4.55 -3.46
N LEU A 72 6.26 -4.06 -3.85
CA LEU A 72 5.95 -2.64 -4.01
C LEU A 72 5.32 -2.10 -2.72
N GLU A 73 5.89 -1.05 -2.16
CA GLU A 73 5.45 -0.45 -0.90
C GLU A 73 4.75 0.89 -1.13
N TYR A 74 3.49 0.98 -0.70
CA TYR A 74 2.66 2.17 -0.80
C TYR A 74 2.25 2.66 0.60
N HIS A 75 2.13 3.99 0.76
CA HIS A 75 1.67 4.61 2.01
C HIS A 75 0.34 5.36 1.80
N VAL A 76 0.33 6.47 1.07
CA VAL A 76 -0.90 7.25 0.84
C VAL A 76 -1.31 7.20 -0.64
N ILE A 77 -2.59 6.90 -0.91
CA ILE A 77 -3.18 6.96 -2.24
C ILE A 77 -4.18 8.12 -2.31
N GLY A 78 -3.71 9.28 -2.72
CA GLY A 78 -4.53 10.49 -2.73
C GLY A 78 -3.76 11.74 -3.13
N GLY A 79 -4.35 12.89 -2.84
CA GLY A 79 -3.79 14.19 -3.21
C GLY A 79 -3.85 14.46 -4.72
N GLU A 80 -3.46 15.68 -5.08
CA GLU A 80 -3.49 16.16 -6.47
C GLU A 80 -2.17 15.89 -7.22
N LYS A 81 -1.08 15.69 -6.49
CA LYS A 81 0.26 15.43 -7.03
C LYS A 81 0.99 14.36 -6.22
N ASN A 82 1.90 13.65 -6.88
CA ASN A 82 2.78 12.71 -6.20
C ASN A 82 3.73 13.46 -5.26
N THR A 83 3.99 12.89 -4.10
CA THR A 83 5.00 13.37 -3.13
C THR A 83 5.77 12.17 -2.58
N LEU A 84 6.72 12.40 -1.66
CA LEU A 84 7.66 11.37 -1.18
C LEU A 84 6.98 10.08 -0.69
N TYR A 85 5.77 10.13 -0.12
CA TYR A 85 5.02 8.93 0.32
C TYR A 85 3.56 8.94 -0.15
N THR A 86 3.28 9.69 -1.21
CA THR A 86 1.92 9.82 -1.73
C THR A 86 1.92 9.57 -3.23
N ARG A 87 1.12 8.60 -3.65
CA ARG A 87 0.73 8.40 -5.05
C ARG A 87 -0.64 8.98 -5.25
N THR A 88 -0.85 9.74 -6.32
CA THR A 88 -2.21 10.11 -6.72
C THR A 88 -2.98 8.88 -7.16
N ALA A 89 -4.31 8.95 -7.08
CA ALA A 89 -5.18 7.88 -7.57
C ALA A 89 -4.94 7.56 -9.06
N ALA A 90 -4.58 8.56 -9.87
CA ALA A 90 -4.21 8.37 -11.27
C ALA A 90 -2.86 7.65 -11.43
N SER A 91 -1.86 8.05 -10.64
CA SER A 91 -0.52 7.44 -10.69
C SER A 91 -0.56 6.00 -10.19
N TYR A 92 -1.34 5.71 -9.15
CA TYR A 92 -1.53 4.36 -8.65
C TYR A 92 -2.19 3.44 -9.69
N ARG A 93 -3.25 3.90 -10.37
CA ARG A 93 -3.84 3.16 -11.51
C ARG A 93 -2.81 2.88 -12.61
N ALA A 94 -1.98 3.87 -12.93
CA ALA A 94 -0.92 3.70 -13.92
C ALA A 94 0.15 2.69 -13.48
N ASP A 95 0.48 2.63 -12.19
CA ASP A 95 1.41 1.63 -11.66
C ASP A 95 0.85 0.20 -11.77
N LEU A 96 -0.45 0.00 -11.43
CA LEU A 96 -1.13 -1.29 -11.60
C LEU A 96 -1.16 -1.73 -13.06
N GLU A 97 -1.50 -0.79 -13.95
CA GLU A 97 -1.55 -1.00 -15.40
C GLU A 97 -0.18 -1.38 -15.97
N GLU A 98 0.88 -0.69 -15.53
CA GLU A 98 2.26 -0.96 -15.92
C GLU A 98 2.68 -2.38 -15.53
N ALA A 99 2.39 -2.79 -14.29
CA ALA A 99 2.66 -4.14 -13.81
C ALA A 99 1.87 -5.18 -14.61
N TYR A 100 0.56 -4.96 -14.80
CA TYR A 100 -0.31 -5.89 -15.52
C TYR A 100 0.14 -6.11 -16.97
N LYS A 101 0.40 -5.03 -17.71
CA LYS A 101 0.86 -5.06 -19.12
C LYS A 101 2.18 -5.80 -19.30
N ARG A 102 3.07 -5.72 -18.30
CA ARG A 102 4.35 -6.45 -18.29
C ARG A 102 4.21 -7.93 -17.94
N GLY A 103 3.00 -8.39 -17.63
CA GLY A 103 2.71 -9.78 -17.27
C GLY A 103 2.92 -10.08 -15.79
N PHE A 104 2.85 -9.08 -14.90
CA PHE A 104 2.85 -9.34 -13.46
C PHE A 104 1.45 -9.71 -12.95
N ARG A 105 1.37 -10.61 -11.97
CA ARG A 105 0.15 -10.98 -11.25
C ARG A 105 0.38 -10.92 -9.73
N PRO A 106 -0.59 -10.38 -8.97
CA PRO A 106 -0.38 -10.13 -7.56
C PRO A 106 -0.38 -11.44 -6.77
N ILE A 107 0.56 -11.56 -5.84
CA ILE A 107 0.59 -12.60 -4.80
C ILE A 107 0.83 -11.93 -3.44
N THR A 108 0.48 -12.61 -2.36
CA THR A 108 0.78 -12.13 -1.01
C THR A 108 2.17 -12.58 -0.52
N ILE A 109 2.64 -12.05 0.62
CA ILE A 109 3.90 -12.50 1.23
C ILE A 109 3.77 -13.96 1.68
N ALA A 110 2.65 -14.35 2.30
CA ALA A 110 2.35 -15.73 2.65
C ALA A 110 2.47 -16.68 1.44
N GLN A 111 1.89 -16.31 0.29
CA GLN A 111 2.04 -17.09 -0.94
C GLN A 111 3.50 -17.16 -1.42
N MET A 112 4.24 -16.06 -1.35
CA MET A 112 5.67 -16.05 -1.68
C MET A 112 6.48 -17.00 -0.78
N LEU A 113 6.22 -16.98 0.54
CA LEU A 113 6.88 -17.86 1.52
C LEU A 113 6.56 -19.34 1.25
N ASP A 114 5.29 -19.64 0.98
CA ASP A 114 4.80 -21.00 0.72
C ASP A 114 5.16 -21.50 -0.68
N LYS A 115 5.78 -20.66 -1.50
CA LYS A 115 6.08 -20.91 -2.92
C LYS A 115 4.81 -21.24 -3.72
N ASP A 116 3.70 -20.65 -3.34
CA ASP A 116 2.40 -20.81 -3.98
C ASP A 116 2.21 -19.76 -5.08
N PHE A 117 2.51 -20.18 -6.31
CA PHE A 117 2.36 -19.34 -7.50
C PHE A 117 1.18 -19.76 -8.37
N ARG A 118 0.19 -20.49 -7.83
CA ARG A 118 -0.95 -21.01 -8.62
C ARG A 118 -1.77 -19.91 -9.31
N ASP A 119 -1.73 -18.70 -8.74
CA ASP A 119 -2.43 -17.52 -9.25
C ASP A 119 -1.60 -16.77 -10.33
N VAL A 120 -0.37 -17.21 -10.61
CA VAL A 120 0.54 -16.63 -11.61
C VAL A 120 0.69 -17.62 -12.77
N PRO A 121 0.09 -17.36 -13.94
CA PRO A 121 0.19 -18.25 -15.10
C PRO A 121 1.63 -18.49 -15.56
N ALA A 122 1.88 -19.63 -16.20
CA ALA A 122 3.15 -19.93 -16.83
C ALA A 122 3.60 -18.79 -17.78
N GLY A 123 4.88 -18.43 -17.72
CA GLY A 123 5.43 -17.31 -18.51
C GLY A 123 5.15 -15.91 -17.93
N MET A 124 4.33 -15.80 -16.88
CA MET A 124 4.07 -14.55 -16.14
C MET A 124 4.92 -14.46 -14.87
N SER A 125 4.88 -13.30 -14.22
CA SER A 125 5.71 -13.00 -13.04
C SER A 125 4.85 -12.61 -11.83
N PRO A 126 5.24 -12.98 -10.60
CA PRO A 126 4.60 -12.48 -9.39
C PRO A 126 5.00 -11.03 -9.11
N VAL A 127 4.09 -10.25 -8.53
CA VAL A 127 4.37 -8.99 -7.84
C VAL A 127 3.69 -9.03 -6.48
N VAL A 128 4.34 -8.52 -5.44
CA VAL A 128 3.69 -8.29 -4.14
C VAL A 128 3.40 -6.81 -4.02
N VAL A 129 2.18 -6.44 -3.63
CA VAL A 129 1.81 -5.05 -3.32
C VAL A 129 1.51 -4.96 -1.83
N VAL A 130 2.20 -4.04 -1.14
CA VAL A 130 2.12 -3.83 0.30
C VAL A 130 1.69 -2.40 0.58
N PHE A 131 0.71 -2.25 1.46
CA PHE A 131 0.21 -0.98 1.98
C PHE A 131 0.58 -0.83 3.45
N ASP A 132 1.43 0.14 3.77
CA ASP A 132 1.85 0.44 5.14
C ASP A 132 0.94 1.49 5.80
N ASP A 133 0.99 1.57 7.13
CA ASP A 133 0.33 2.53 8.03
C ASP A 133 -1.17 2.40 8.31
N ALA A 134 -1.95 1.92 7.36
CA ALA A 134 -3.40 2.01 7.42
C ALA A 134 -4.01 3.43 7.46
N SER A 135 -3.73 4.25 6.43
CA SER A 135 -4.35 5.57 6.23
C SER A 135 -5.76 5.51 5.62
N ASP A 136 -6.65 6.48 5.89
CA ASP A 136 -8.02 6.47 5.33
C ASP A 136 -8.05 6.37 3.79
N SER A 137 -7.03 6.92 3.13
CA SER A 137 -6.86 6.85 1.67
C SER A 137 -6.71 5.43 1.11
N GLN A 138 -6.26 4.46 1.92
CA GLN A 138 -6.08 3.07 1.49
C GLN A 138 -7.41 2.31 1.50
N PHE A 139 -8.21 2.45 2.56
CA PHE A 139 -9.56 1.88 2.64
C PHE A 139 -10.53 2.89 3.26
N ARG A 140 -11.35 3.50 2.41
CA ARG A 140 -12.39 4.46 2.80
C ARG A 140 -13.79 3.94 2.49
N TYR A 141 -14.72 4.09 3.43
CA TYR A 141 -16.15 3.97 3.16
C TYR A 141 -16.77 5.33 2.87
N LEU A 142 -17.71 5.35 1.95
CA LEU A 142 -18.68 6.42 1.76
C LEU A 142 -20.04 5.94 2.27
N GLU A 143 -20.78 6.83 2.93
CA GLU A 143 -22.16 6.56 3.30
C GLU A 143 -23.07 7.05 2.17
N GLN A 144 -23.76 6.13 1.51
CA GLN A 144 -24.68 6.42 0.42
C GLN A 144 -26.01 5.73 0.68
N ASN A 145 -27.09 6.51 0.83
CA ASN A 145 -28.44 6.00 1.11
C ASN A 145 -28.49 5.03 2.30
N GLY A 146 -27.78 5.35 3.38
CA GLY A 146 -27.70 4.52 4.59
C GLY A 146 -26.86 3.25 4.45
N LYS A 147 -26.14 3.06 3.35
CA LYS A 147 -25.23 1.92 3.12
C LYS A 147 -23.78 2.39 3.05
N LEU A 148 -22.88 1.56 3.53
CA LEU A 148 -21.44 1.76 3.36
C LEU A 148 -21.03 1.20 1.99
N VAL A 149 -20.41 2.04 1.18
CA VAL A 149 -19.80 1.63 -0.09
C VAL A 149 -18.31 1.97 -0.06
N ILE A 150 -17.47 1.13 -0.67
CA ILE A 150 -16.04 1.41 -0.77
C ILE A 150 -15.83 2.60 -1.70
N ASP A 151 -15.05 3.58 -1.26
CA ASP A 151 -14.72 4.74 -2.08
C ASP A 151 -13.90 4.30 -3.30
N PRO A 152 -14.37 4.54 -4.55
CA PRO A 152 -13.68 4.14 -5.78
C PRO A 152 -12.35 4.88 -6.02
N THR A 153 -12.04 5.90 -5.21
CA THR A 153 -10.77 6.63 -5.23
C THR A 153 -9.77 6.17 -4.18
N SER A 154 -10.20 5.31 -3.23
CA SER A 154 -9.29 4.68 -2.26
C SER A 154 -8.45 3.57 -2.91
N ALA A 155 -7.35 3.17 -2.28
CA ALA A 155 -6.50 2.09 -2.79
C ALA A 155 -7.28 0.79 -3.05
N VAL A 156 -8.13 0.39 -2.08
CA VAL A 156 -9.00 -0.79 -2.20
C VAL A 156 -10.04 -0.59 -3.31
N GLY A 157 -10.71 0.56 -3.37
CA GLY A 157 -11.72 0.80 -4.41
C GLY A 157 -11.12 0.76 -5.82
N ILE A 158 -9.91 1.31 -6.00
CA ILE A 158 -9.17 1.23 -7.25
C ILE A 158 -8.76 -0.20 -7.57
N TRP A 159 -8.28 -0.95 -6.57
CA TRP A 159 -7.88 -2.35 -6.74
C TRP A 159 -9.05 -3.23 -7.19
N GLU A 160 -10.21 -3.11 -6.54
CA GLU A 160 -11.43 -3.84 -6.87
C GLU A 160 -11.89 -3.53 -8.30
N GLU A 161 -11.92 -2.25 -8.68
CA GLU A 161 -12.32 -1.85 -10.02
C GLU A 161 -11.34 -2.34 -11.09
N PHE A 162 -10.05 -2.29 -10.80
CA PHE A 162 -9.01 -2.82 -11.68
C PHE A 162 -9.22 -4.33 -11.91
N GLY A 163 -9.46 -5.10 -10.84
CA GLY A 163 -9.71 -6.55 -10.92
C GLY A 163 -10.89 -6.96 -11.80
N LYS A 164 -11.94 -6.13 -11.92
CA LYS A 164 -13.10 -6.43 -12.77
C LYS A 164 -12.79 -6.47 -14.27
N SER A 165 -11.77 -5.72 -14.71
CA SER A 165 -11.39 -5.59 -16.12
C SER A 165 -10.04 -6.24 -16.47
N HIS A 166 -9.31 -6.72 -15.46
CA HIS A 166 -7.95 -7.25 -15.62
C HIS A 166 -7.87 -8.72 -15.16
N ALA A 167 -8.10 -9.63 -16.11
CA ALA A 167 -8.13 -11.07 -15.85
C ALA A 167 -6.87 -11.57 -15.13
N GLY A 168 -7.10 -12.27 -14.01
CA GLY A 168 -6.04 -12.79 -13.13
C GLY A 168 -5.54 -11.80 -12.08
N TRP A 169 -5.99 -10.55 -12.07
CA TRP A 169 -5.68 -9.60 -10.99
C TRP A 169 -6.54 -9.87 -9.75
N LYS A 170 -6.12 -10.86 -8.96
CA LYS A 170 -6.83 -11.29 -7.74
C LYS A 170 -6.55 -10.37 -6.56
N ASN A 171 -7.40 -10.42 -5.55
CA ASN A 171 -7.21 -9.72 -4.27
C ASN A 171 -6.08 -10.35 -3.46
N ARG A 172 -4.86 -9.93 -3.77
CA ARG A 172 -3.58 -10.46 -3.25
C ARG A 172 -2.60 -9.35 -2.87
N ALA A 173 -3.10 -8.24 -2.33
CA ALA A 173 -2.26 -7.24 -1.66
C ALA A 173 -2.10 -7.56 -0.16
N VAL A 174 -1.07 -7.00 0.45
CA VAL A 174 -0.75 -7.11 1.88
C VAL A 174 -1.00 -5.75 2.53
N PHE A 175 -1.72 -5.72 3.63
CA PHE A 175 -1.94 -4.49 4.41
C PHE A 175 -1.21 -4.61 5.75
N CYS A 176 -0.10 -3.90 5.90
CA CYS A 176 0.67 -3.78 7.13
C CYS A 176 0.15 -2.59 7.93
N MET A 177 -0.73 -2.88 8.89
CA MET A 177 -1.66 -1.89 9.40
C MET A 177 -1.33 -1.43 10.81
N LEU A 178 -1.54 -0.15 11.09
CA LEU A 178 -1.52 0.40 12.44
C LEU A 178 -2.91 0.37 13.06
N ASN A 179 -2.99 0.20 14.37
CA ASN A 179 -4.25 0.20 15.14
C ASN A 179 -4.26 1.19 16.33
N GLY A 180 -3.30 2.11 16.32
CA GLY A 180 -3.13 3.19 17.29
C GLY A 180 -2.21 4.30 16.80
N GLY A 181 -1.97 4.40 15.48
CA GLY A 181 -1.12 5.43 14.89
C GLY A 181 -1.76 6.81 14.86
N ALA A 182 -0.91 7.82 14.65
CA ALA A 182 -1.31 9.22 14.57
C ALA A 182 -1.90 9.57 13.20
N ALA A 183 -2.40 10.79 13.05
CA ALA A 183 -2.78 11.38 11.76
C ALA A 183 -3.75 10.54 10.89
N GLY A 184 -4.62 9.73 11.50
CA GLY A 184 -5.59 8.89 10.79
C GLY A 184 -5.04 7.53 10.33
N HIS A 185 -3.77 7.25 10.63
CA HIS A 185 -3.12 5.96 10.39
C HIS A 185 -3.47 4.97 11.50
N ASN A 186 -4.73 4.56 11.52
CA ASN A 186 -5.31 3.71 12.56
C ASN A 186 -6.50 2.96 11.97
N PHE A 187 -6.23 1.79 11.39
CA PHE A 187 -7.14 1.02 10.54
C PHE A 187 -8.03 1.93 9.69
N PHE A 188 -7.33 2.79 8.93
CA PHE A 188 -7.85 3.60 7.86
C PHE A 188 -8.89 4.65 8.28
N GLY A 189 -8.58 5.41 9.34
CA GLY A 189 -9.14 6.75 9.56
C GLY A 189 -10.06 6.87 10.78
N ASP A 190 -9.93 8.02 11.48
CA ASP A 190 -10.61 8.30 12.75
C ASP A 190 -11.30 9.66 12.83
N GLY A 191 -12.57 9.66 12.50
CA GLY A 191 -13.45 10.81 12.63
C GLY A 191 -13.53 11.66 11.36
N PRO A 192 -14.30 12.78 11.42
CA PRO A 192 -14.67 13.56 10.25
C PRO A 192 -13.47 14.11 9.46
N LYS A 193 -12.33 14.33 10.13
CA LYS A 193 -11.10 14.86 9.54
C LYS A 193 -10.46 13.91 8.51
N TYR A 194 -10.62 12.60 8.67
CA TYR A 194 -9.96 11.60 7.83
C TYR A 194 -10.98 10.94 6.93
N GLY A 195 -11.43 11.69 5.92
CA GLY A 195 -12.38 11.19 4.92
C GLY A 195 -13.73 10.75 5.49
N GLY A 196 -14.18 11.34 6.61
CA GLY A 196 -15.46 10.98 7.24
C GLY A 196 -15.51 9.60 7.90
N GLN A 197 -14.36 8.95 8.11
CA GLN A 197 -14.32 7.58 8.62
C GLN A 197 -14.74 7.50 10.10
N LYS A 198 -15.53 6.47 10.44
CA LYS A 198 -16.03 6.27 11.80
C LYS A 198 -15.32 5.11 12.49
N LYS A 199 -15.12 5.20 13.81
CA LYS A 199 -14.33 4.23 14.59
C LYS A 199 -14.97 2.83 14.56
N GLU A 200 -16.30 2.77 14.55
CA GLU A 200 -17.10 1.56 14.45
C GLU A 200 -16.89 0.79 13.14
N TRP A 201 -16.35 1.44 12.08
CA TRP A 201 -16.11 0.78 10.80
C TRP A 201 -14.77 0.05 10.74
N ARG A 202 -13.84 0.31 11.66
CA ARG A 202 -12.46 -0.21 11.59
C ARG A 202 -12.42 -1.74 11.49
N PHE A 203 -13.11 -2.44 12.39
CA PHE A 203 -13.11 -3.90 12.39
C PHE A 203 -13.81 -4.47 11.15
N GLN A 204 -14.87 -3.81 10.67
CA GLN A 204 -15.52 -4.21 9.42
C GLN A 204 -14.56 -4.12 8.23
N LYS A 205 -13.72 -3.09 8.15
CA LYS A 205 -12.70 -2.96 7.08
C LYS A 205 -11.67 -4.08 7.15
N VAL A 206 -11.10 -4.31 8.33
CA VAL A 206 -10.05 -5.33 8.52
C VAL A 206 -10.60 -6.73 8.21
N LYS A 207 -11.82 -7.03 8.69
CA LYS A 207 -12.49 -8.28 8.37
C LYS A 207 -12.77 -8.42 6.88
N TRP A 208 -13.27 -7.36 6.23
CA TRP A 208 -13.52 -7.37 4.79
C TRP A 208 -12.25 -7.67 3.99
N LEU A 209 -11.11 -7.07 4.35
CA LEU A 209 -9.82 -7.37 3.70
C LEU A 209 -9.48 -8.86 3.77
N ALA A 210 -9.57 -9.45 4.96
CA ALA A 210 -9.31 -10.89 5.15
C ALA A 210 -10.30 -11.76 4.37
N ASP A 211 -11.61 -11.45 4.44
CA ASP A 211 -12.66 -12.19 3.75
C ASP A 211 -12.50 -12.13 2.23
N GLN A 212 -12.00 -11.02 1.67
CA GLN A 212 -11.75 -10.86 0.24
C GLN A 212 -10.43 -11.48 -0.23
N GLY A 213 -9.61 -12.03 0.67
CA GLY A 213 -8.37 -12.73 0.35
C GLY A 213 -7.10 -11.87 0.34
N PHE A 214 -7.17 -10.63 0.85
CA PHE A 214 -5.99 -9.83 1.14
C PHE A 214 -5.25 -10.38 2.38
N GLU A 215 -3.94 -10.14 2.46
CA GLU A 215 -3.14 -10.51 3.63
C GLU A 215 -3.11 -9.38 4.66
N LEU A 216 -3.27 -9.71 5.93
CA LEU A 216 -3.12 -8.78 7.05
C LEU A 216 -1.73 -8.94 7.67
N CYS A 217 -1.04 -7.83 7.86
CA CYS A 217 0.34 -7.75 8.32
C CYS A 217 0.43 -6.80 9.52
N ASP A 218 1.36 -7.08 10.44
CA ASP A 218 1.65 -6.24 11.58
C ASP A 218 2.51 -5.04 11.15
N HIS A 219 2.27 -3.88 11.78
CA HIS A 219 3.11 -2.71 11.58
C HIS A 219 3.35 -1.92 12.89
N THR A 220 3.27 -2.61 14.03
CA THR A 220 3.23 -2.07 15.39
C THR A 220 1.98 -1.27 15.73
N LEU A 221 1.76 -0.97 17.01
CA LEU A 221 0.56 -0.27 17.47
C LEU A 221 0.47 1.16 16.90
N TRP A 222 1.52 1.96 17.08
CA TRP A 222 1.48 3.40 16.75
C TRP A 222 2.61 3.89 15.84
N HIS A 223 3.20 2.97 15.07
CA HIS A 223 4.36 3.23 14.20
C HIS A 223 5.63 3.53 15.02
N ALA A 224 5.94 2.63 15.97
CA ALA A 224 7.02 2.85 16.92
C ALA A 224 8.40 2.76 16.25
N MET A 225 9.29 3.73 16.50
CA MET A 225 10.70 3.64 16.12
C MET A 225 11.42 2.59 16.98
N LEU A 226 11.36 1.33 16.56
CA LEU A 226 11.76 0.17 17.38
C LEU A 226 13.18 0.26 17.95
N ASN A 227 14.11 0.92 17.25
CA ASN A 227 15.49 1.12 17.71
C ASN A 227 15.62 2.07 18.93
N LYS A 228 14.59 2.86 19.25
CA LYS A 228 14.57 3.81 20.37
C LYS A 228 14.02 3.23 21.66
N TYR A 229 13.41 2.04 21.60
CA TYR A 229 12.69 1.46 22.72
C TYR A 229 13.41 0.25 23.33
N PRO A 230 13.21 -0.01 24.63
CA PRO A 230 13.66 -1.25 25.24
C PRO A 230 12.81 -2.44 24.76
N ASP A 231 13.37 -3.65 24.87
CA ASP A 231 12.76 -4.91 24.44
C ASP A 231 11.32 -5.13 24.94
N ALA A 232 11.00 -4.69 26.16
CA ALA A 232 9.65 -4.79 26.72
C ALA A 232 8.63 -3.95 25.93
N VAL A 233 9.02 -2.72 25.53
CA VAL A 233 8.15 -1.84 24.75
C VAL A 233 8.06 -2.34 23.30
N VAL A 234 9.15 -2.84 22.71
CA VAL A 234 9.11 -3.47 21.37
C VAL A 234 8.08 -4.60 21.33
N GLN A 235 8.13 -5.52 22.31
CA GLN A 235 7.19 -6.64 22.40
C GLN A 235 5.75 -6.17 22.63
N GLU A 236 5.55 -5.17 23.48
CA GLU A 236 4.22 -4.57 23.69
C GLU A 236 3.65 -4.00 22.37
N GLN A 237 4.47 -3.24 21.63
CA GLN A 237 4.06 -2.57 20.40
C GLN A 237 3.56 -3.54 19.34
N ILE A 238 4.28 -4.65 19.17
CA ILE A 238 3.93 -5.69 18.21
C ILE A 238 2.72 -6.48 18.71
N ALA A 239 2.77 -7.01 19.94
CA ALA A 239 1.69 -7.84 20.47
C ALA A 239 0.34 -7.10 20.49
N ARG A 240 0.32 -5.80 20.82
CA ARG A 240 -0.93 -5.01 20.85
C ARG A 240 -1.46 -4.67 19.47
N ASN A 241 -0.63 -4.66 18.42
CA ASN A 241 -1.12 -4.55 17.05
C ASN A 241 -1.83 -5.85 16.64
N GLN A 242 -1.15 -6.99 16.85
CA GLN A 242 -1.75 -8.30 16.63
C GLN A 242 -3.07 -8.50 17.37
N MET A 243 -3.18 -8.06 18.64
CA MET A 243 -4.45 -8.10 19.37
C MET A 243 -5.56 -7.29 18.68
N GLY A 244 -5.25 -6.16 18.07
CA GLY A 244 -6.22 -5.37 17.33
C GLY A 244 -6.71 -6.04 16.05
N ILE A 245 -5.79 -6.69 15.32
CA ILE A 245 -6.12 -7.51 14.15
C ILE A 245 -6.99 -8.70 14.57
N ASP A 246 -6.59 -9.42 15.63
CA ASP A 246 -7.32 -10.56 16.18
C ASP A 246 -8.72 -10.18 16.66
N SER A 247 -8.89 -8.98 17.24
CA SER A 247 -10.20 -8.46 17.63
C SER A 247 -11.15 -8.27 16.44
N ALA A 248 -10.62 -7.94 15.26
CA ALA A 248 -11.40 -7.79 14.03
C ALA A 248 -11.62 -9.13 13.32
N VAL A 249 -10.62 -10.02 13.37
CA VAL A 249 -10.60 -11.33 12.72
C VAL A 249 -10.06 -12.39 13.68
N PRO A 250 -10.92 -12.92 14.58
CA PRO A 250 -10.47 -13.85 15.61
C PRO A 250 -9.76 -15.08 15.05
N GLY A 251 -8.56 -15.35 15.58
CA GLY A 251 -7.72 -16.47 15.16
C GLY A 251 -6.91 -16.24 13.88
N TYR A 252 -6.91 -15.03 13.31
CA TYR A 252 -6.08 -14.71 12.16
C TYR A 252 -4.59 -14.87 12.49
N LYS A 253 -3.87 -15.65 11.68
CA LYS A 253 -2.43 -15.89 11.85
C LYS A 253 -1.65 -14.89 11.02
N ILE A 254 -1.21 -13.80 11.65
CA ILE A 254 -0.30 -12.85 11.03
C ILE A 254 1.07 -13.51 10.83
N ARG A 255 1.60 -13.48 9.60
CA ARG A 255 2.90 -14.09 9.25
C ARG A 255 3.99 -13.06 8.98
N THR A 256 3.63 -11.79 8.90
CA THR A 256 4.49 -10.73 8.36
C THR A 256 4.47 -9.50 9.27
N LEU A 257 5.65 -8.94 9.56
CA LEU A 257 5.83 -7.60 10.12
C LEU A 257 6.51 -6.70 9.08
N ALA A 258 5.96 -5.53 8.80
CA ALA A 258 6.72 -4.46 8.17
C ALA A 258 7.38 -3.58 9.24
N LEU A 259 8.67 -3.27 9.09
CA LEU A 259 9.39 -2.43 10.06
C LEU A 259 8.99 -0.96 9.92
N PRO A 260 8.43 -0.31 10.96
CA PRO A 260 8.21 1.13 10.94
C PRO A 260 9.51 1.88 10.65
N TYR A 261 9.49 2.77 9.66
CA TYR A 261 10.66 3.52 9.18
C TYR A 261 11.85 2.65 8.71
N GLY A 262 11.69 1.33 8.55
CA GLY A 262 12.80 0.42 8.27
C GLY A 262 13.76 0.25 9.44
N LEU A 263 13.35 0.62 10.65
CA LEU A 263 14.20 0.63 11.83
C LEU A 263 14.07 -0.66 12.63
N TRP A 264 15.18 -1.38 12.71
CA TRP A 264 15.30 -2.61 13.50
C TRP A 264 15.31 -2.33 15.01
N PRO A 265 14.65 -3.16 15.84
CA PRO A 265 14.89 -3.14 17.28
C PRO A 265 16.36 -3.50 17.57
N LYS A 266 16.87 -3.03 18.72
CA LYS A 266 18.24 -3.36 19.17
C LYS A 266 18.41 -4.88 19.29
N ASN A 267 17.44 -5.56 19.87
CA ASN A 267 17.32 -7.01 19.86
C ASN A 267 16.53 -7.46 18.61
N ARG A 268 17.24 -7.66 17.48
CA ARG A 268 16.65 -7.98 16.17
C ARG A 268 15.63 -9.12 16.19
N PRO A 269 15.85 -10.25 16.90
CA PRO A 269 14.86 -11.31 17.03
C PRO A 269 13.45 -10.89 17.44
N LEU A 270 13.30 -9.80 18.19
CA LEU A 270 11.99 -9.29 18.58
C LEU A 270 11.16 -8.77 17.42
N ALA A 271 11.75 -8.53 16.24
CA ALA A 271 10.99 -8.20 15.04
C ALA A 271 10.22 -9.40 14.46
N TRP A 272 10.53 -10.64 14.86
CA TRP A 272 9.79 -11.81 14.34
C TRP A 272 9.35 -12.80 15.41
N GLN A 273 9.78 -12.66 16.66
CA GLN A 273 9.26 -13.48 17.74
C GLN A 273 9.39 -12.79 19.10
N GLY A 274 8.36 -12.91 19.91
CA GLY A 274 8.35 -12.35 21.26
C GLY A 274 7.03 -12.61 21.96
N SER A 275 6.92 -12.09 23.17
CA SER A 275 5.70 -12.17 23.95
C SER A 275 5.56 -10.97 24.87
N TRP A 276 4.34 -10.51 25.06
CA TRP A 276 4.01 -9.45 26.00
C TRP A 276 2.92 -9.93 26.95
N THR A 277 3.14 -9.76 28.25
CA THR A 277 2.11 -10.02 29.26
C THR A 277 1.35 -8.74 29.54
N ASP A 278 0.04 -8.75 29.28
CA ASP A 278 -0.81 -7.61 29.60
C ASP A 278 -0.78 -7.37 31.12
N PRO A 279 -0.30 -6.20 31.59
CA PRO A 279 -0.17 -5.94 33.01
C PRO A 279 -1.53 -5.92 33.73
N LYS A 280 -2.64 -5.68 33.02
CA LYS A 280 -4.00 -5.63 33.57
C LYS A 280 -4.63 -7.01 33.64
N THR A 281 -4.63 -7.76 32.54
CA THR A 281 -5.33 -9.06 32.44
C THR A 281 -4.44 -10.25 32.82
N LYS A 282 -3.11 -10.05 32.86
CA LYS A 282 -2.08 -11.09 33.06
C LYS A 282 -2.02 -12.15 31.94
N VAL A 283 -2.75 -11.93 30.84
CA VAL A 283 -2.70 -12.80 29.67
C VAL A 283 -1.39 -12.56 28.90
N VAL A 284 -0.77 -13.64 28.44
CA VAL A 284 0.42 -13.59 27.59
C VAL A 284 0.00 -13.57 26.12
N HIS A 285 0.42 -12.55 25.41
CA HIS A 285 0.23 -12.40 23.97
C HIS A 285 1.56 -12.66 23.27
N SER A 286 1.70 -13.85 22.69
CA SER A 286 2.88 -14.25 21.93
C SER A 286 2.68 -14.01 20.44
N TYR A 287 3.74 -13.57 19.78
CA TYR A 287 3.75 -13.36 18.34
C TYR A 287 4.93 -14.11 17.72
N LYS A 288 4.72 -14.58 16.49
CA LYS A 288 5.75 -15.20 15.68
C LYS A 288 5.45 -14.93 14.21
N PHE A 289 6.34 -14.21 13.56
CA PHE A 289 6.29 -13.92 12.14
C PHE A 289 7.31 -14.77 11.39
N GLU A 290 6.96 -15.11 10.17
CA GLU A 290 7.83 -15.82 9.25
C GLU A 290 8.57 -14.84 8.35
N ALA A 291 7.96 -13.69 8.06
CA ALA A 291 8.54 -12.61 7.27
C ALA A 291 8.71 -11.29 8.04
N VAL A 292 9.79 -10.58 7.70
CA VAL A 292 10.01 -9.18 8.08
C VAL A 292 10.34 -8.37 6.83
N LEU A 293 9.61 -7.29 6.61
CA LEU A 293 9.77 -6.42 5.43
C LEU A 293 10.67 -5.22 5.77
N GLU A 294 11.67 -4.99 4.91
CA GLU A 294 12.54 -3.80 4.93
C GLU A 294 11.90 -2.68 4.11
N VAL A 295 12.24 -1.41 4.36
CA VAL A 295 11.69 -0.28 3.58
C VAL A 295 12.21 -0.23 2.14
N ALA A 296 13.46 -0.63 1.90
CA ALA A 296 14.08 -0.49 0.58
C ALA A 296 15.03 -1.67 0.30
N GLY A 297 15.69 -1.61 -0.86
CA GLY A 297 16.69 -2.61 -1.28
C GLY A 297 16.41 -3.24 -2.64
N GLY A 298 15.32 -2.85 -3.30
CA GLY A 298 14.97 -3.30 -4.64
C GLY A 298 14.19 -4.61 -4.66
N PRO A 299 14.03 -5.22 -5.86
CA PRO A 299 13.33 -6.50 -6.00
C PRO A 299 13.90 -7.60 -5.07
N ALA A 300 13.02 -8.30 -4.36
CA ALA A 300 13.39 -9.35 -3.43
C ALA A 300 13.99 -10.58 -4.15
N LEU A 301 14.85 -11.32 -3.44
CA LEU A 301 15.33 -12.62 -3.91
C LEU A 301 14.16 -13.61 -4.07
N SER A 302 14.27 -14.55 -4.99
CA SER A 302 13.29 -15.64 -5.13
C SER A 302 13.20 -16.46 -3.84
N PRO A 303 12.02 -16.94 -3.42
CA PRO A 303 11.92 -17.90 -2.33
C PRO A 303 12.60 -19.26 -2.64
N TYR A 304 13.03 -19.50 -3.88
CA TYR A 304 13.86 -20.65 -4.27
C TYR A 304 15.38 -20.36 -4.25
N ASP A 305 15.79 -19.10 -4.05
CA ASP A 305 17.19 -18.72 -3.93
C ASP A 305 17.70 -19.09 -2.54
N ALA A 306 18.83 -19.79 -2.44
CA ALA A 306 19.42 -20.21 -1.17
C ALA A 306 19.81 -19.03 -0.27
N LYS A 307 19.95 -17.82 -0.83
CA LYS A 307 20.24 -16.59 -0.09
C LYS A 307 18.99 -15.83 0.33
N PHE A 308 17.79 -16.28 -0.04
CA PHE A 308 16.55 -15.66 0.39
C PHE A 308 16.42 -15.72 1.91
N ASN A 309 16.31 -14.55 2.53
CA ASN A 309 16.08 -14.41 3.95
C ASN A 309 14.67 -13.86 4.17
N PRO A 310 13.70 -14.68 4.62
CA PRO A 310 12.34 -14.20 4.82
C PRO A 310 12.27 -13.15 5.95
N LYS A 311 13.26 -13.11 6.85
CA LYS A 311 13.36 -12.12 7.94
C LYS A 311 14.03 -10.82 7.51
N SER A 312 14.16 -10.54 6.21
CA SER A 312 14.72 -9.30 5.66
C SER A 312 14.38 -9.25 4.17
N ILE A 313 13.10 -9.06 3.86
CA ILE A 313 12.59 -8.98 2.48
C ILE A 313 12.68 -7.52 2.02
N ASN A 314 13.53 -7.27 1.02
CA ASN A 314 13.66 -5.96 0.38
C ASN A 314 12.36 -5.53 -0.31
N ARG A 315 12.11 -4.22 -0.30
CA ARG A 315 10.98 -3.58 -0.98
C ARG A 315 11.43 -2.50 -1.96
N ILE A 316 10.47 -2.03 -2.74
CA ILE A 316 10.56 -0.90 -3.66
C ILE A 316 9.50 0.10 -3.23
N GLU A 317 9.93 1.23 -2.68
CA GLU A 317 9.01 2.30 -2.31
C GLU A 317 8.36 2.90 -3.56
N ALA A 318 7.06 3.17 -3.51
CA ALA A 318 6.30 3.81 -4.57
C ALA A 318 6.58 5.32 -4.61
N ILE A 319 7.82 5.69 -4.93
CA ILE A 319 8.31 7.07 -4.93
C ILE A 319 8.75 7.44 -6.34
N GLY A 320 8.35 8.62 -6.81
CA GLY A 320 8.74 9.13 -8.12
C GLY A 320 8.47 8.12 -9.24
N ASP A 321 9.55 7.67 -9.90
CA ASP A 321 9.54 6.67 -10.97
C ASP A 321 10.16 5.32 -10.58
N ASP A 322 10.40 5.06 -9.28
CA ASP A 322 11.13 3.87 -8.80
C ASP A 322 10.51 2.56 -9.27
N ILE A 323 9.18 2.43 -9.19
CA ILE A 323 8.46 1.24 -9.68
C ILE A 323 8.81 0.99 -11.15
N ARG A 324 8.57 1.99 -12.01
CA ARG A 324 8.83 1.88 -13.46
C ARG A 324 10.29 1.53 -13.73
N ARG A 325 11.23 2.19 -13.06
CA ARG A 325 12.67 1.93 -13.24
C ARG A 325 13.05 0.51 -12.84
N GLN A 326 12.56 0.02 -11.70
CA GLN A 326 12.86 -1.34 -11.23
C GLN A 326 12.24 -2.40 -12.14
N LEU A 327 10.98 -2.25 -12.54
CA LEU A 327 10.34 -3.19 -13.48
C LEU A 327 11.06 -3.18 -14.84
N THR A 328 11.44 -2.00 -15.35
CA THR A 328 12.23 -1.88 -16.59
C THR A 328 13.58 -2.57 -16.48
N ARG A 329 14.27 -2.42 -15.35
CA ARG A 329 15.55 -3.10 -15.10
C ARG A 329 15.38 -4.62 -15.04
N LEU A 330 14.34 -5.12 -14.38
CA LEU A 330 14.06 -6.55 -14.29
C LEU A 330 13.83 -7.16 -15.68
N ASP A 331 13.10 -6.45 -16.55
CA ASP A 331 12.83 -6.88 -17.92
C ASP A 331 14.09 -6.82 -18.79
N SER A 332 14.82 -5.71 -18.77
CA SER A 332 16.00 -5.51 -19.63
C SER A 332 17.15 -6.45 -19.29
N THR A 333 17.29 -6.78 -18.00
CA THR A 333 18.31 -7.73 -17.53
C THR A 333 17.83 -9.18 -17.53
N LYS A 334 16.55 -9.44 -17.84
CA LYS A 334 15.91 -10.77 -17.80
C LYS A 334 16.07 -11.46 -16.44
N THR A 335 16.04 -10.69 -15.35
CA THR A 335 16.28 -11.19 -13.98
C THR A 335 15.01 -11.38 -13.15
N ARG A 336 13.82 -11.06 -13.69
CA ARG A 336 12.55 -11.29 -12.98
C ARG A 336 12.24 -12.77 -12.80
N PHE A 337 11.54 -13.08 -11.71
CA PHE A 337 10.93 -14.39 -11.54
C PHE A 337 9.92 -14.64 -12.67
N VAL A 338 9.95 -15.82 -13.29
CA VAL A 338 8.93 -16.23 -14.27
C VAL A 338 8.41 -17.60 -13.89
N ALA A 339 7.09 -17.71 -13.68
CA ALA A 339 6.41 -18.94 -13.30
C ALA A 339 6.51 -19.99 -14.42
N LYS A 340 6.52 -21.26 -14.01
CA LYS A 340 6.59 -22.42 -14.89
C LYS A 340 5.20 -22.95 -15.23
#